data_AF-A0A382JXS5-F1
#
_entry.id   AF-A0A382JXS5-F1
#
_cell.length_a   1.000
_cell.length_b   1.000
_cell.length_c   1.000
_cell.angle_alpha   90.00
_cell.angle_beta   90.00
_cell.angle_gamma   90.00
#
_symmetry.space_group_name_H-M   'P 1'
#
loop_
_entity.id
_entity.type
_entity.pdbx_description
1 polymer ?
#
loop_
_entity_poly.entity_id
_entity_poly.type
_entity_poly.pdbx_seq_one_letter_code
_entity_poly.pdbx_strand_id
1 'polypeptide(L)'
;FDDLIGNWYHIALTIADNDSASIYVNGTKHHEFSTPVRPELDGRFHMGYGLSGRLDEIRVWNVARSESEITENMYGLLDGTEDGLAGYWRFDEGSGAESEDATANNNHITFHGDWNYNHWRLSVKPIFTISEDSLYFGNLFGHNWGDERPASLIFEHPQSGNMGIVDPFEMLYEYIPTENMNHTNGPTDDGKIAFTYAMTTGAGATYADTAYIKILPLNDAPIIADTSIIPMFTPIIASQPLPNGNAVSDITSQLTIYDPDFAIFSGDTMENVSVGAYGIAVTYVDQSMGTWEYSTESGDWLILDPEDNDCNLPEAGVLLRSDDRIRFTPTNDGVFQNGHTIIKLRIWDGTTEQPGTICDASEFGGTMSLSAEEISAKIEILSGPPVAGFGSALWVTTAYGPQYVDDDDNPQTPDQPQTGIVVNNAGAQ
;
A
#
# COMPACT_ATOMS: atom_id res chain seq x y z
N PHE A 1 -32.49 38.79 -2.54
CA PHE A 1 -31.13 39.01 -2.05
C PHE A 1 -30.98 38.65 -0.57
N ASP A 2 -32.07 38.48 0.20
CA ASP A 2 -31.99 38.05 1.61
C ASP A 2 -31.37 36.65 1.82
N ASP A 3 -31.48 35.74 0.83
CA ASP A 3 -30.89 34.39 0.89
C ASP A 3 -29.34 34.37 0.75
N LEU A 4 -28.71 35.51 0.42
CA LEU A 4 -27.25 35.62 0.27
C LEU A 4 -26.54 35.97 1.59
N ILE A 5 -27.26 36.53 2.56
CA ILE A 5 -26.66 37.07 3.78
C ILE A 5 -26.36 35.93 4.76
N GLY A 6 -25.10 35.83 5.20
CA GLY A 6 -24.67 34.84 6.20
C GLY A 6 -24.25 33.48 5.63
N ASN A 7 -24.22 33.32 4.30
CA ASN A 7 -23.78 32.09 3.63
C ASN A 7 -22.44 32.30 2.92
N TRP A 8 -21.62 31.24 2.86
CA TRP A 8 -20.40 31.22 2.06
C TRP A 8 -20.69 30.93 0.59
N TYR A 9 -19.98 31.62 -0.30
CA TYR A 9 -20.04 31.43 -1.74
C TYR A 9 -18.63 31.46 -2.32
N HIS A 10 -18.34 30.54 -3.23
CA HIS A 10 -17.18 30.65 -4.08
C HIS A 10 -17.53 31.49 -5.31
N ILE A 11 -16.78 32.55 -5.56
CA ILE A 11 -16.97 33.44 -6.72
C ILE A 11 -15.69 33.46 -7.53
N ALA A 12 -15.78 33.16 -8.83
CA ALA A 12 -14.67 33.32 -9.76
C ALA A 12 -15.06 34.24 -10.92
N LEU A 13 -14.15 35.16 -11.27
CA LEU A 13 -14.21 35.97 -12.47
C LEU A 13 -13.04 35.55 -13.36
N THR A 14 -13.34 35.15 -14.59
CA THR A 14 -12.34 34.82 -15.60
C THR A 14 -12.44 35.85 -16.71
N ILE A 15 -11.30 36.22 -17.30
CA ILE A 15 -11.28 37.03 -18.51
C ILE A 15 -10.22 36.48 -19.45
N ALA A 16 -10.65 35.98 -20.60
CA ALA A 16 -9.79 35.41 -21.62
C ALA A 16 -9.22 36.49 -22.56
N ASP A 17 -8.20 36.09 -23.34
CA ASP A 17 -7.51 36.98 -24.29
C ASP A 17 -8.41 37.47 -25.44
N ASN A 18 -9.52 36.76 -25.71
CA ASN A 18 -10.51 37.14 -26.71
C ASN A 18 -11.60 38.09 -26.16
N ASP A 19 -11.33 38.72 -25.01
CA ASP A 19 -12.24 39.61 -24.28
C ASP A 19 -13.51 38.96 -23.74
N SER A 20 -13.66 37.63 -23.79
CA SER A 20 -14.73 36.94 -23.07
C SER A 20 -14.45 36.96 -21.57
N ALA A 21 -15.44 37.38 -20.80
CA ALA A 21 -15.44 37.34 -19.34
C ALA A 21 -16.58 36.46 -18.84
N SER A 22 -16.31 35.61 -17.87
CA SER A 22 -17.31 34.76 -17.23
C SER A 22 -17.26 34.88 -15.71
N ILE A 23 -18.45 34.95 -15.09
CA ILE A 23 -18.65 34.91 -13.65
C ILE A 23 -19.20 33.54 -13.28
N TYR A 24 -18.56 32.87 -12.32
CA TYR A 24 -18.95 31.59 -11.76
C TYR A 24 -19.33 31.77 -10.29
N VAL A 25 -20.39 31.09 -9.87
CA VAL A 25 -20.83 31.01 -8.47
C VAL A 25 -20.91 29.54 -8.09
N ASN A 26 -20.18 29.13 -7.05
CA ASN A 26 -20.07 27.74 -6.59
C ASN A 26 -19.74 26.77 -7.75
N GLY A 27 -18.72 27.11 -8.52
CA GLY A 27 -18.23 26.31 -9.66
C GLY A 27 -19.08 26.42 -10.94
N THR A 28 -20.34 26.85 -10.84
CA THR A 28 -21.25 26.91 -12.00
C THR A 28 -21.20 28.27 -12.67
N LYS A 29 -21.10 28.31 -14.01
CA LYS A 29 -21.16 29.56 -14.77
C LYS A 29 -22.50 30.26 -14.63
N HIS A 30 -22.49 31.48 -14.08
CA HIS A 30 -23.69 32.28 -13.85
C HIS A 30 -23.90 33.34 -14.93
N HIS A 31 -22.83 33.93 -15.46
CA HIS A 31 -22.93 34.98 -16.47
C HIS A 31 -21.72 34.99 -17.39
N GLU A 32 -21.92 35.39 -18.64
CA GLU A 32 -20.88 35.60 -19.64
C GLU A 32 -21.13 36.92 -20.38
N PHE A 33 -20.07 37.70 -20.59
CA PHE A 33 -20.10 38.99 -21.26
C PHE A 33 -18.76 39.28 -21.95
N SER A 34 -18.72 40.33 -22.78
CA SER A 34 -17.47 40.77 -23.42
C SER A 34 -16.98 42.08 -22.80
N THR A 35 -15.68 42.18 -22.54
CA THR A 35 -15.05 43.37 -21.94
C THR A 35 -13.78 43.78 -22.70
N PRO A 36 -13.90 44.44 -23.86
CA PRO A 36 -12.76 44.87 -24.67
C PRO A 36 -11.96 46.03 -24.07
N VAL A 37 -12.49 46.67 -23.02
CA VAL A 37 -11.82 47.77 -22.32
C VAL A 37 -11.28 47.26 -21.00
N ARG A 38 -9.98 47.41 -20.78
CA ARG A 38 -9.32 47.16 -19.49
C ARG A 38 -9.14 48.49 -18.76
N PRO A 39 -9.46 48.58 -17.46
CA PRO A 39 -9.22 49.81 -16.71
C PRO A 39 -7.71 50.09 -16.61
N GLU A 40 -7.32 51.36 -16.62
CA GLU A 40 -5.96 51.75 -16.27
C GLU A 40 -5.69 51.37 -14.81
N LEU A 41 -4.62 50.60 -14.59
CA LEU A 41 -4.23 50.14 -13.26
C LEU A 41 -3.34 51.19 -12.60
N ASP A 42 -3.63 51.52 -11.34
CA ASP A 42 -2.79 52.40 -10.51
C ASP A 42 -1.69 51.64 -9.75
N GLY A 43 -1.53 50.35 -10.05
CA GLY A 43 -0.57 49.44 -9.44
C GLY A 43 -0.98 48.90 -8.08
N ARG A 44 -2.20 49.17 -7.59
CA ARG A 44 -2.69 48.67 -6.30
C ARG A 44 -3.84 47.68 -6.49
N PHE A 45 -3.76 46.57 -5.78
CA PHE A 45 -4.83 45.58 -5.71
C PHE A 45 -5.53 45.70 -4.35
N HIS A 46 -6.81 46.07 -4.36
CA HIS A 46 -7.61 46.24 -3.15
C HIS A 46 -8.64 45.14 -3.05
N MET A 47 -8.80 44.58 -1.86
CA MET A 47 -9.79 43.52 -1.57
C MET A 47 -10.79 44.01 -0.52
N GLY A 48 -12.03 43.52 -0.61
CA GLY A 48 -13.06 43.77 0.40
C GLY A 48 -13.53 45.23 0.52
N TYR A 49 -13.18 46.14 -0.41
CA TYR A 49 -13.58 47.54 -0.33
C TYR A 49 -15.11 47.69 -0.40
N GLY A 50 -15.71 48.17 0.69
CA GLY A 50 -17.17 48.29 0.81
C GLY A 50 -17.92 46.99 1.07
N LEU A 51 -17.20 45.87 1.29
CA LEU A 51 -17.80 44.60 1.66
C LEU A 51 -18.18 44.60 3.15
N SER A 52 -19.44 44.26 3.45
CA SER A 52 -19.88 43.92 4.81
C SER A 52 -20.03 42.40 4.90
N GLY A 53 -18.91 41.70 5.08
CA GLY A 53 -18.85 40.24 5.03
C GLY A 53 -17.46 39.70 5.38
N ARG A 54 -17.23 38.44 5.09
CA ARG A 54 -15.92 37.78 5.25
C ARG A 54 -15.38 37.37 3.88
N LEU A 55 -14.06 37.35 3.78
CA LEU A 55 -13.31 36.83 2.64
C LEU A 55 -12.40 35.73 3.15
N ASP A 56 -12.12 34.79 2.27
CA ASP A 56 -11.25 33.66 2.52
C ASP A 56 -10.69 33.17 1.18
N GLU A 57 -9.52 32.53 1.18
CA GLU A 57 -8.96 31.83 0.03
C GLU A 57 -8.88 32.66 -1.28
N ILE A 58 -8.40 33.90 -1.21
CA ILE A 58 -8.35 34.79 -2.39
C ILE A 58 -7.16 34.43 -3.28
N ARG A 59 -7.46 34.19 -4.55
CA ARG A 59 -6.49 33.75 -5.57
C ARG A 59 -6.55 34.67 -6.78
N VAL A 60 -5.38 35.00 -7.32
CA VAL A 60 -5.24 35.75 -8.58
C VAL A 60 -4.37 34.93 -9.53
N TRP A 61 -4.88 34.70 -10.73
CA TRP A 61 -4.20 33.95 -11.79
C TRP A 61 -3.89 34.87 -12.97
N ASN A 62 -2.75 34.65 -13.62
CA ASN A 62 -2.39 35.30 -14.89
C ASN A 62 -2.89 34.52 -16.12
N VAL A 63 -3.62 33.42 -15.88
CA VAL A 63 -4.25 32.56 -16.88
C VAL A 63 -5.75 32.46 -16.60
N ALA A 64 -6.56 32.50 -17.65
CA ALA A 64 -8.00 32.28 -17.52
C ALA A 64 -8.27 30.82 -17.16
N ARG A 65 -8.79 30.58 -15.95
CA ARG A 65 -9.17 29.24 -15.47
C ARG A 65 -10.45 28.75 -16.17
N SER A 66 -10.50 27.48 -16.52
CA SER A 66 -11.70 26.82 -17.06
C SER A 66 -12.71 26.49 -15.95
N GLU A 67 -13.94 26.17 -16.34
CA GLU A 67 -15.01 25.76 -15.40
C GLU A 67 -14.65 24.48 -14.62
N SER A 68 -13.98 23.51 -15.28
CA SER A 68 -13.50 22.28 -14.63
C SER A 68 -12.45 22.60 -13.57
N GLU A 69 -11.44 23.38 -13.95
CA GLU A 69 -10.37 23.78 -13.03
C GLU A 69 -10.90 24.59 -11.84
N ILE A 70 -11.92 25.43 -12.05
CA ILE A 70 -12.56 26.17 -10.96
C ILE A 70 -13.29 25.20 -10.03
N THR A 71 -14.08 24.27 -10.59
CA THR A 71 -14.89 23.33 -9.81
C THR A 71 -14.02 22.35 -9.02
N GLU A 72 -12.90 21.90 -9.60
CA GLU A 72 -11.95 20.98 -8.95
C GLU A 72 -11.23 21.64 -7.77
N ASN A 73 -10.90 22.94 -7.87
CA ASN A 73 -10.04 23.60 -6.89
C ASN A 73 -10.79 24.51 -5.90
N MET A 74 -12.10 24.77 -6.08
CA MET A 74 -12.83 25.77 -5.27
C MET A 74 -12.93 25.45 -3.76
N TYR A 75 -12.71 24.19 -3.36
CA TYR A 75 -12.74 23.75 -1.97
C TYR A 75 -11.39 23.23 -1.45
N GLY A 76 -10.37 23.15 -2.31
CA GLY A 76 -9.04 22.66 -1.96
C GLY A 76 -8.08 23.81 -1.67
N LEU A 77 -7.12 23.58 -0.78
CA LEU A 77 -5.96 24.47 -0.63
C LEU A 77 -5.02 24.28 -1.83
N LEU A 78 -4.33 25.35 -2.21
CA LEU A 78 -3.30 25.33 -3.24
C LEU A 78 -1.91 25.34 -2.61
N ASP A 79 -0.92 24.83 -3.31
CA ASP A 79 0.47 24.78 -2.86
C ASP A 79 1.17 26.14 -3.02
N GLY A 80 0.61 27.07 -3.81
CA GLY A 80 1.22 28.37 -4.09
C GLY A 80 2.26 28.34 -5.21
N THR A 81 2.45 27.16 -5.83
CA THR A 81 3.44 26.91 -6.89
C THR A 81 2.80 26.59 -8.24
N GLU A 82 1.47 26.65 -8.32
CA GLU A 82 0.72 26.33 -9.53
C GLU A 82 1.07 27.25 -10.69
N ASP A 83 1.21 26.66 -11.87
CA ASP A 83 1.50 27.41 -13.09
C ASP A 83 0.44 28.49 -13.35
N GLY A 84 0.91 29.73 -13.36
CA GLY A 84 0.09 30.91 -13.60
C GLY A 84 -0.63 31.48 -12.38
N LEU A 85 -0.41 30.95 -11.17
CA LEU A 85 -0.87 31.57 -9.92
C LEU A 85 0.03 32.78 -9.61
N ALA A 86 -0.58 33.98 -9.60
CA ALA A 86 0.13 35.24 -9.45
C ALA A 86 0.08 35.79 -8.01
N GLY A 87 -0.88 35.34 -7.21
CA GLY A 87 -0.98 35.68 -5.79
C GLY A 87 -2.03 34.82 -5.10
N TYR A 88 -1.78 34.44 -3.86
CA TYR A 88 -2.67 33.59 -3.09
C TYR A 88 -2.63 33.94 -1.60
N TRP A 89 -3.75 34.39 -1.06
CA TRP A 89 -3.88 34.78 0.34
C TRP A 89 -4.95 33.91 1.01
N ARG A 90 -4.47 33.09 1.95
CA ARG A 90 -5.30 32.11 2.68
C ARG A 90 -6.08 32.72 3.82
N PHE A 91 -5.62 33.86 4.36
CA PHE A 91 -6.21 34.50 5.53
C PHE A 91 -6.23 33.63 6.79
N ASP A 92 -5.17 32.83 6.97
CA ASP A 92 -5.02 31.86 8.05
C ASP A 92 -3.99 32.26 9.13
N GLU A 93 -3.44 33.48 9.05
CA GLU A 93 -2.41 33.98 9.97
C GLU A 93 -2.93 34.17 11.40
N GLY A 94 -4.26 34.28 11.55
CA GLY A 94 -4.96 34.29 12.82
C GLY A 94 -4.74 35.53 13.70
N SER A 95 -3.77 36.39 13.37
CA SER A 95 -3.47 37.63 14.08
C SER A 95 -2.64 38.60 13.22
N GLY A 96 -2.51 39.85 13.66
CA GLY A 96 -1.72 40.85 12.96
C GLY A 96 -2.50 41.64 11.90
N ALA A 97 -1.80 42.52 11.20
CA ALA A 97 -2.36 43.47 10.23
C ALA A 97 -1.96 43.16 8.78
N GLU A 98 -1.44 41.96 8.53
CA GLU A 98 -0.94 41.54 7.22
C GLU A 98 -1.43 40.12 6.91
N SER A 99 -1.58 39.80 5.62
CA SER A 99 -1.74 38.43 5.13
C SER A 99 -0.62 38.12 4.14
N GLU A 100 -0.03 36.95 4.30
CA GLU A 100 1.08 36.47 3.49
C GLU A 100 0.57 36.01 2.12
N ASP A 101 1.39 36.24 1.09
CA ASP A 101 1.15 35.69 -0.23
C ASP A 101 1.85 34.33 -0.23
N ALA A 102 1.08 33.25 -0.32
CA ALA A 102 1.60 31.89 -0.29
C ALA A 102 2.41 31.52 -1.56
N THR A 103 2.45 32.40 -2.56
CA THR A 103 3.31 32.24 -3.74
C THR A 103 4.70 32.81 -3.52
N ALA A 104 5.65 32.43 -4.38
CA ALA A 104 7.01 33.00 -4.37
C ALA A 104 7.07 34.49 -4.76
N ASN A 105 5.94 35.12 -5.11
CA ASN A 105 5.90 36.52 -5.56
C ASN A 105 5.89 37.54 -4.42
N ASN A 106 5.65 37.12 -3.18
CA ASN A 106 5.68 37.96 -1.96
C ASN A 106 4.77 39.20 -2.04
N ASN A 107 3.61 39.11 -2.69
CA ASN A 107 2.64 40.20 -2.75
C ASN A 107 1.81 40.30 -1.45
N HIS A 108 2.45 40.42 -0.29
CA HIS A 108 1.74 40.48 0.99
C HIS A 108 0.73 41.63 1.02
N ILE A 109 -0.42 41.41 1.67
CA ILE A 109 -1.46 42.42 1.84
C ILE A 109 -1.30 43.05 3.21
N THR A 110 -1.45 44.37 3.29
CA THR A 110 -1.65 45.09 4.56
C THR A 110 -3.13 45.47 4.71
N PHE A 111 -3.71 45.18 5.88
CA PHE A 111 -5.07 45.60 6.18
C PHE A 111 -5.12 47.09 6.53
N HIS A 112 -6.03 47.82 5.90
CA HIS A 112 -6.25 49.24 6.14
C HIS A 112 -7.52 49.45 6.97
N GLY A 113 -7.41 50.18 8.09
CA GLY A 113 -8.51 50.49 9.00
C GLY A 113 -8.13 50.28 10.48
N ASP A 114 -9.10 50.35 11.38
CA ASP A 114 -8.93 50.06 12.81
C ASP A 114 -8.90 48.52 13.02
N TRP A 115 -7.89 47.87 12.43
CA TRP A 115 -7.72 46.42 12.44
C TRP A 115 -7.10 45.98 13.77
N ASN A 116 -7.96 45.66 14.74
CA ASN A 116 -7.54 45.06 16.00
C ASN A 116 -7.53 43.52 15.89
N TYR A 117 -6.90 42.84 16.85
CA TYR A 117 -6.78 41.36 16.90
C TYR A 117 -8.10 40.59 16.78
N ASN A 118 -9.26 41.25 16.96
CA ASN A 118 -10.58 40.61 16.99
C ASN A 118 -11.24 40.43 15.62
N HIS A 119 -10.57 40.82 14.52
CA HIS A 119 -11.14 40.75 13.16
C HIS A 119 -10.81 39.46 12.41
N TRP A 120 -9.76 38.74 12.80
CA TRP A 120 -9.46 37.42 12.25
C TRP A 120 -10.54 36.40 12.62
N ARG A 121 -10.93 35.60 11.64
CA ARG A 121 -11.83 34.46 11.78
C ARG A 121 -11.25 33.35 10.93
N LEU A 122 -10.46 32.48 11.55
CA LEU A 122 -9.90 31.30 10.89
C LEU A 122 -11.04 30.48 10.27
N SER A 123 -10.88 30.10 9.01
CA SER A 123 -11.96 29.60 8.16
C SER A 123 -11.68 28.18 7.61
N VAL A 124 -10.46 27.66 7.76
CA VAL A 124 -10.15 26.29 7.33
C VAL A 124 -10.79 25.25 8.23
N LYS A 125 -11.54 24.34 7.60
CA LYS A 125 -11.74 22.98 8.11
C LYS A 125 -10.41 22.26 8.01
N PRO A 126 -9.73 21.93 9.11
CA PRO A 126 -8.43 21.33 9.00
C PRO A 126 -8.59 19.91 8.43
N ILE A 127 -7.92 19.65 7.31
CA ILE A 127 -7.67 18.31 6.80
C ILE A 127 -6.25 17.97 7.20
N PHE A 128 -6.10 17.08 8.17
CA PHE A 128 -4.79 16.62 8.61
C PHE A 128 -4.41 15.40 7.78
N THR A 129 -3.30 15.48 7.06
CA THR A 129 -2.76 14.33 6.34
C THR A 129 -1.72 13.65 7.22
N ILE A 130 -1.92 12.36 7.49
CA ILE A 130 -1.05 11.55 8.33
C ILE A 130 -0.73 10.25 7.61
N SER A 131 0.41 9.64 7.88
CA SER A 131 0.64 8.25 7.45
C SER A 131 -0.08 7.29 8.39
N GLU A 132 -0.44 6.11 7.90
CA GLU A 132 -0.81 5.01 8.81
C GLU A 132 0.36 4.59 9.72
N ASP A 133 0.03 3.79 10.74
CA ASP A 133 0.94 3.29 11.79
C ASP A 133 1.76 4.35 12.54
N SER A 134 1.32 5.60 12.44
CA SER A 134 2.00 6.76 13.02
C SER A 134 1.13 7.42 14.07
N LEU A 135 1.70 7.62 15.26
CA LEU A 135 1.11 8.50 16.27
C LEU A 135 1.18 9.94 15.78
N TYR A 136 0.03 10.59 15.66
CA TYR A 136 -0.06 11.99 15.26
C TYR A 136 -0.45 12.90 16.42
N PHE A 137 0.22 14.04 16.50
CA PHE A 137 -0.16 15.16 17.36
C PHE A 137 -0.63 16.32 16.48
N GLY A 138 -1.84 16.80 16.72
CA GLY A 138 -2.40 17.93 15.99
C GLY A 138 -3.00 18.96 16.93
N ASN A 139 -3.06 20.20 16.47
CA ASN A 139 -3.85 21.23 17.14
C ASN A 139 -5.13 21.44 16.35
N LEU A 140 -6.28 21.35 17.01
CA LEU A 140 -7.52 21.86 16.41
C LEU A 140 -7.46 23.37 16.50
N PHE A 141 -7.51 24.06 15.37
CA PHE A 141 -7.58 25.51 15.41
C PHE A 141 -9.00 25.95 15.75
N GLY A 142 -9.12 26.69 16.84
CA GLY A 142 -10.38 27.23 17.32
C GLY A 142 -10.15 28.42 18.22
N HIS A 143 -9.90 29.58 17.60
CA HIS A 143 -10.16 30.93 18.12
C HIS A 143 -9.56 31.30 19.50
N ASN A 144 -8.72 32.34 19.52
CA ASN A 144 -8.36 33.02 20.77
C ASN A 144 -9.56 33.87 21.24
N TRP A 145 -10.54 33.22 21.89
CA TRP A 145 -11.67 33.87 22.54
C TRP A 145 -11.17 34.46 23.86
N GLY A 146 -10.85 35.76 23.86
CA GLY A 146 -10.28 36.51 24.98
C GLY A 146 -10.39 35.84 26.36
N ASP A 147 -9.28 35.29 26.83
CA ASP A 147 -9.03 34.73 28.17
C ASP A 147 -10.02 33.66 28.70
N GLU A 148 -10.99 33.18 27.93
CA GLU A 148 -11.96 32.17 28.38
C GLU A 148 -11.47 30.75 28.11
N ARG A 149 -10.96 30.11 29.17
CA ARG A 149 -10.57 28.69 29.18
C ARG A 149 -11.73 27.78 28.72
N PRO A 150 -11.49 26.76 27.87
CA PRO A 150 -12.49 25.72 27.60
C PRO A 150 -12.90 25.03 28.90
N ALA A 151 -14.21 24.90 29.14
CA ALA A 151 -14.75 24.15 30.26
C ALA A 151 -14.83 22.64 29.97
N SER A 152 -14.99 22.26 28.70
CA SER A 152 -14.95 20.86 28.23
C SER A 152 -14.65 20.79 26.74
N LEU A 153 -13.92 19.76 26.30
CA LEU A 153 -13.74 19.36 24.90
C LEU A 153 -14.19 17.89 24.78
N ILE A 154 -15.06 17.59 23.81
CA ILE A 154 -15.58 16.24 23.56
C ILE A 154 -15.32 15.90 22.09
N PHE A 155 -14.81 14.69 21.87
CA PHE A 155 -14.74 14.06 20.56
C PHE A 155 -15.84 13.01 20.44
N GLU A 156 -16.52 12.96 19.29
CA GLU A 156 -17.22 11.74 18.91
C GLU A 156 -16.24 10.87 18.11
N HIS A 157 -15.98 9.66 18.62
CA HIS A 157 -14.92 8.78 18.13
C HIS A 157 -15.10 8.46 16.64
N PRO A 158 -14.07 8.66 15.80
CA PRO A 158 -14.09 8.13 14.44
C PRO A 158 -14.08 6.59 14.48
N GLN A 159 -14.72 5.93 13.50
CA GLN A 159 -14.80 4.47 13.44
C GLN A 159 -13.46 3.76 13.15
N SER A 160 -12.37 4.51 12.99
CA SER A 160 -11.14 4.06 12.31
C SER A 160 -9.85 4.42 13.07
N GLY A 161 -9.93 4.62 14.39
CA GLY A 161 -8.76 4.89 15.22
C GLY A 161 -9.11 5.44 16.60
N ASN A 162 -8.10 5.59 17.44
CA ASN A 162 -8.24 6.16 18.78
C ASN A 162 -7.85 7.63 18.79
N MET A 163 -8.68 8.46 19.42
CA MET A 163 -8.43 9.89 19.56
C MET A 163 -8.41 10.27 21.04
N GLY A 164 -7.41 11.05 21.43
CA GLY A 164 -7.21 11.53 22.79
C GLY A 164 -7.00 13.04 22.83
N ILE A 165 -7.37 13.66 23.95
CA ILE A 165 -7.02 15.06 24.23
C ILE A 165 -5.71 15.05 25.01
N VAL A 166 -4.67 15.67 24.45
CA VAL A 166 -3.35 15.79 25.10
C VAL A 166 -3.30 17.07 25.94
N ASP A 167 -3.72 18.19 25.35
CA ASP A 167 -3.86 19.46 26.06
C ASP A 167 -5.12 20.21 25.58
N PRO A 168 -6.19 20.28 26.41
CA PRO A 168 -7.40 21.02 26.04
C PRO A 168 -7.19 22.54 25.96
N PHE A 169 -6.13 23.09 26.56
CA PHE A 169 -5.84 24.53 26.54
C PHE A 169 -5.23 24.96 25.20
N GLU A 170 -4.30 24.16 24.69
CA GLU A 170 -3.67 24.37 23.38
C GLU A 170 -4.45 23.71 22.23
N MET A 171 -5.60 23.10 22.55
CA MET A 171 -6.39 22.27 21.63
C MET A 171 -5.56 21.15 20.97
N LEU A 172 -4.57 20.66 21.69
CA LEU A 172 -3.68 19.59 21.26
C LEU A 172 -4.38 18.25 21.48
N TYR A 173 -4.51 17.49 20.41
CA TYR A 173 -5.05 16.14 20.41
C TYR A 173 -4.01 15.17 19.87
N GLU A 174 -4.19 13.91 20.23
CA GLU A 174 -3.50 12.78 19.65
C GLU A 174 -4.47 11.95 18.83
N TYR A 175 -4.00 11.42 17.72
CA TYR A 175 -4.74 10.44 16.94
C TYR A 175 -3.82 9.28 16.59
N ILE A 176 -4.33 8.08 16.83
CA ILE A 176 -3.69 6.81 16.50
C ILE A 176 -4.64 6.13 15.50
N PRO A 177 -4.29 6.09 14.21
CA PRO A 177 -4.99 5.24 13.25
C PRO A 177 -5.10 3.80 13.75
N THR A 178 -6.16 3.09 13.38
CA THR A 178 -6.10 1.63 13.43
C THR A 178 -4.98 1.15 12.50
N GLU A 179 -4.24 0.11 12.90
CA GLU A 179 -3.17 -0.46 12.07
C GLU A 179 -3.70 -0.90 10.69
N ASN A 180 -2.94 -0.63 9.63
CA ASN A 180 -3.21 -1.03 8.23
C ASN A 180 -4.56 -0.50 7.67
N MET A 181 -4.75 0.82 7.78
CA MET A 181 -5.93 1.55 7.33
C MET A 181 -5.75 2.10 5.91
N ASN A 182 -6.21 1.33 4.92
CA ASN A 182 -6.16 1.74 3.52
C ASN A 182 -7.16 2.85 3.16
N HIS A 183 -6.89 3.60 2.07
CA HIS A 183 -7.71 4.71 1.53
C HIS A 183 -9.18 4.34 1.26
N THR A 184 -9.47 3.05 1.08
CA THR A 184 -10.82 2.52 0.84
C THR A 184 -11.65 2.30 2.10
N ASN A 185 -11.05 2.42 3.29
CA ASN A 185 -11.70 2.14 4.58
C ASN A 185 -12.24 3.41 5.27
N GLY A 186 -12.14 4.57 4.63
CA GLY A 186 -12.80 5.80 5.08
C GLY A 186 -14.33 5.72 4.87
N PRO A 187 -15.14 6.30 5.78
CA PRO A 187 -16.61 6.29 5.65
C PRO A 187 -17.15 7.16 4.50
N THR A 188 -16.28 7.86 3.77
CA THR A 188 -16.62 8.75 2.65
C THR A 188 -15.83 8.38 1.39
N ASP A 189 -16.42 8.60 0.21
CA ASP A 189 -15.86 8.28 -1.11
C ASP A 189 -14.51 8.97 -1.43
N ASP A 190 -14.03 9.88 -0.59
CA ASP A 190 -12.77 10.61 -0.70
C ASP A 190 -11.68 10.17 0.30
N GLY A 191 -11.89 9.06 1.03
CA GLY A 191 -10.90 8.47 1.94
C GLY A 191 -10.60 9.29 3.20
N LYS A 192 -11.51 10.23 3.57
CA LYS A 192 -11.37 11.07 4.75
C LYS A 192 -12.14 10.50 5.92
N ILE A 193 -11.56 10.62 7.11
CA ILE A 193 -12.17 10.25 8.37
C ILE A 193 -12.66 11.55 9.02
N ALA A 194 -13.98 11.73 9.06
CA ALA A 194 -14.58 12.85 9.76
C ALA A 194 -14.61 12.58 11.27
N PHE A 195 -14.35 13.62 12.07
CA PHE A 195 -14.60 13.60 13.50
C PHE A 195 -15.21 14.93 13.93
N THR A 196 -16.14 14.88 14.87
CA THR A 196 -16.75 16.09 15.44
C THR A 196 -16.11 16.43 16.77
N TYR A 197 -15.83 17.70 16.97
CA TYR A 197 -15.37 18.22 18.24
C TYR A 197 -16.36 19.26 18.75
N ALA A 198 -16.62 19.23 20.06
CA ALA A 198 -17.47 20.20 20.73
C ALA A 198 -16.77 20.82 21.94
N MET A 199 -16.86 22.13 22.08
CA MET A 199 -16.28 22.91 23.16
C MET A 199 -17.37 23.69 23.89
N THR A 200 -17.30 23.77 25.22
CA THR A 200 -18.15 24.67 26.01
C THR A 200 -17.30 25.76 26.67
N THR A 201 -17.68 27.02 26.54
CA THR A 201 -16.97 28.16 27.16
C THR A 201 -17.25 28.25 28.66
N GLY A 202 -16.43 29.01 29.40
CA GLY A 202 -16.67 29.29 30.81
C GLY A 202 -18.02 29.98 31.08
N ALA A 203 -18.56 30.69 30.09
CA ALA A 203 -19.90 31.29 30.12
C ALA A 203 -21.05 30.33 29.73
N GLY A 204 -20.76 29.07 29.38
CA GLY A 204 -21.74 28.04 29.07
C GLY A 204 -22.23 27.99 27.62
N ALA A 205 -21.58 28.70 26.69
CA ALA A 205 -21.88 28.58 25.27
C ALA A 205 -21.18 27.35 24.68
N THR A 206 -21.91 26.52 23.94
CA THR A 206 -21.35 25.33 23.27
C THR A 206 -21.20 25.56 21.78
N TYR A 207 -20.05 25.18 21.23
CA TYR A 207 -19.73 25.22 19.81
C TYR A 207 -19.31 23.83 19.36
N ALA A 208 -19.74 23.40 18.18
CA ALA A 208 -19.35 22.14 17.60
C ALA A 208 -18.99 22.34 16.13
N ASP A 209 -17.96 21.63 15.66
CA ASP A 209 -17.56 21.61 14.26
C ASP A 209 -17.02 20.22 13.88
N THR A 210 -16.81 20.01 12.58
CA THR A 210 -16.31 18.77 12.00
C THR A 210 -14.96 19.01 11.33
N ALA A 211 -13.96 18.25 11.74
CA ALA A 211 -12.64 18.20 11.12
C ALA A 211 -12.44 16.85 10.41
N TYR A 212 -11.40 16.78 9.59
CA TYR A 212 -11.14 15.60 8.76
C TYR A 212 -9.68 15.15 8.90
N ILE A 213 -9.48 13.83 8.89
CA ILE A 213 -8.16 13.20 8.80
C ILE A 213 -8.09 12.46 7.48
N LYS A 214 -6.99 12.63 6.75
CA LYS A 214 -6.65 11.80 5.60
C LYS A 214 -5.46 10.92 6.00
N ILE A 215 -5.64 9.61 5.94
CA ILE A 215 -4.55 8.65 6.15
C ILE A 215 -3.87 8.42 4.80
N LEU A 216 -2.55 8.43 4.75
CA LEU A 216 -1.71 8.02 3.63
C LEU A 216 -1.31 6.57 3.86
N PRO A 217 -1.40 5.70 2.84
CA PRO A 217 -1.01 4.32 3.03
C PRO A 217 0.52 4.25 3.13
N LEU A 218 1.01 3.35 3.95
CA LEU A 218 2.40 2.93 4.00
C LEU A 218 2.42 1.46 3.62
N ASN A 219 3.39 1.09 2.79
CA ASN A 219 3.61 -0.32 2.51
C ASN A 219 3.90 -1.07 3.81
N ASP A 220 3.37 -2.27 3.94
CA ASP A 220 3.65 -3.21 5.01
C ASP A 220 4.20 -4.52 4.46
N ALA A 221 5.25 -5.01 5.10
CA ALA A 221 5.89 -6.24 4.68
C ALA A 221 4.92 -7.44 4.74
N PRO A 222 4.95 -8.33 3.74
CA PRO A 222 4.19 -9.57 3.81
C PRO A 222 4.67 -10.45 4.97
N ILE A 223 3.75 -11.14 5.63
CA ILE A 223 3.98 -11.98 6.81
C ILE A 223 3.69 -13.45 6.47
N ILE A 224 4.62 -14.34 6.81
CA ILE A 224 4.42 -15.79 6.68
C ILE A 224 3.76 -16.32 7.97
N ALA A 225 2.49 -16.74 7.89
CA ALA A 225 1.71 -17.11 9.07
C ALA A 225 2.20 -18.40 9.76
N ASP A 226 2.79 -19.33 8.99
CA ASP A 226 3.35 -20.58 9.52
C ASP A 226 4.72 -20.87 8.87
N THR A 227 5.79 -20.54 9.59
CA THR A 227 7.17 -20.77 9.15
C THR A 227 7.64 -22.22 9.33
N SER A 228 6.77 -23.13 9.82
CA SER A 228 7.10 -24.55 9.93
C SER A 228 6.86 -25.32 8.63
N ILE A 229 6.11 -24.73 7.69
CA ILE A 229 5.91 -25.26 6.34
C ILE A 229 7.22 -25.13 5.55
N ILE A 230 7.62 -26.21 4.89
CA ILE A 230 8.76 -26.23 3.97
C ILE A 230 8.19 -26.40 2.56
N PRO A 231 8.11 -25.33 1.75
CA PRO A 231 7.68 -25.43 0.37
C PRO A 231 8.57 -26.37 -0.44
N MET A 232 7.95 -27.15 -1.31
CA MET A 232 8.64 -28.13 -2.14
C MET A 232 8.59 -27.72 -3.60
N PHE A 233 9.77 -27.67 -4.24
CA PHE A 233 9.86 -27.70 -5.69
C PHE A 233 9.40 -29.06 -6.21
N THR A 234 9.05 -29.11 -7.50
CA THR A 234 8.77 -30.39 -8.15
C THR A 234 10.04 -31.26 -8.13
N PRO A 235 9.99 -32.48 -7.55
CA PRO A 235 11.15 -33.36 -7.54
C PRO A 235 11.67 -33.64 -8.94
N ILE A 236 12.98 -33.68 -9.10
CA ILE A 236 13.62 -33.95 -10.39
C ILE A 236 14.36 -35.29 -10.37
N ILE A 237 14.43 -35.90 -11.55
CA ILE A 237 15.30 -37.03 -11.79
C ILE A 237 16.60 -36.47 -12.37
N ALA A 238 17.76 -36.85 -11.82
CA ALA A 238 19.04 -36.25 -12.22
C ALA A 238 19.36 -36.42 -13.72
N SER A 239 18.87 -37.49 -14.37
CA SER A 239 19.00 -37.72 -15.81
C SER A 239 17.95 -37.00 -16.67
N GLN A 240 16.95 -36.38 -16.06
CA GLN A 240 15.83 -35.70 -16.70
C GLN A 240 15.45 -34.45 -15.88
N PRO A 241 16.31 -33.42 -15.87
CA PRO A 241 15.98 -32.16 -15.18
C PRO A 241 14.73 -31.54 -15.81
N LEU A 242 13.95 -30.82 -15.00
CA LEU A 242 12.74 -30.14 -15.43
C LEU A 242 13.14 -28.84 -16.19
N PRO A 243 13.09 -28.80 -17.53
CA PRO A 243 13.73 -27.72 -18.29
C PRO A 243 13.09 -26.35 -18.07
N ASN A 244 11.80 -26.32 -17.72
CA ASN A 244 11.02 -25.11 -17.50
C ASN A 244 10.97 -24.66 -16.02
N GLY A 245 11.52 -25.44 -15.09
CA GLY A 245 11.48 -25.13 -13.65
C GLY A 245 10.07 -25.03 -13.05
N ASN A 246 10.01 -24.49 -11.84
CA ASN A 246 8.78 -24.11 -11.14
C ASN A 246 8.58 -22.59 -11.23
N ALA A 247 7.32 -22.14 -11.30
CA ALA A 247 7.02 -20.72 -11.08
C ALA A 247 7.24 -20.39 -9.61
N VAL A 248 7.60 -19.15 -9.31
CA VAL A 248 7.62 -18.65 -7.93
C VAL A 248 6.24 -18.82 -7.27
N SER A 249 5.15 -18.62 -8.02
CA SER A 249 3.79 -18.87 -7.55
C SER A 249 3.54 -20.31 -7.10
N ASP A 250 4.23 -21.30 -7.69
CA ASP A 250 4.11 -22.70 -7.28
C ASP A 250 4.69 -22.92 -5.88
N ILE A 251 5.62 -22.06 -5.44
CA ILE A 251 6.24 -22.08 -4.12
C ILE A 251 5.40 -21.26 -3.13
N THR A 252 5.06 -20.02 -3.47
CA THR A 252 4.32 -19.13 -2.56
C THR A 252 2.90 -19.61 -2.29
N SER A 253 2.26 -20.31 -3.22
CA SER A 253 0.94 -20.93 -3.02
C SER A 253 0.91 -22.09 -2.00
N GLN A 254 2.07 -22.60 -1.59
CA GLN A 254 2.17 -23.60 -0.52
C GLN A 254 2.17 -22.97 0.88
N LEU A 255 2.27 -21.64 0.95
CA LEU A 255 2.35 -20.87 2.19
C LEU A 255 1.01 -20.19 2.50
N THR A 256 0.81 -19.90 3.78
CA THR A 256 -0.21 -18.95 4.21
C THR A 256 0.48 -17.61 4.42
N ILE A 257 0.27 -16.69 3.47
CA ILE A 257 0.84 -15.34 3.49
C ILE A 257 -0.28 -14.38 3.86
N TYR A 258 0.02 -13.49 4.79
CA TYR A 258 -0.82 -12.37 5.17
C TYR A 258 -0.10 -11.09 4.78
N ASP A 259 -0.81 -10.14 4.19
CA ASP A 259 -0.24 -8.86 3.79
C ASP A 259 -1.14 -7.76 4.36
N PRO A 260 -0.62 -6.97 5.32
CA PRO A 260 -1.41 -5.95 5.99
C PRO A 260 -1.95 -4.89 5.02
N ASP A 261 -1.26 -4.60 3.91
CA ASP A 261 -1.68 -3.66 2.86
C ASP A 261 -3.01 -4.05 2.18
N PHE A 262 -3.52 -5.26 2.40
CA PHE A 262 -4.70 -5.77 1.72
C PHE A 262 -5.77 -6.30 2.67
N ALA A 263 -5.64 -6.03 3.96
CA ALA A 263 -6.64 -6.41 4.94
C ALA A 263 -7.97 -5.67 4.72
N ILE A 264 -9.06 -6.41 4.58
CA ILE A 264 -10.42 -5.84 4.55
C ILE A 264 -11.04 -5.99 5.95
N PHE A 265 -11.49 -4.88 6.51
CA PHE A 265 -12.25 -4.88 7.77
C PHE A 265 -13.70 -5.29 7.50
N SER A 266 -14.09 -6.48 7.95
CA SER A 266 -15.50 -6.90 7.99
C SER A 266 -15.89 -7.31 9.40
N GLY A 267 -16.58 -6.41 10.11
CA GLY A 267 -17.20 -6.68 11.42
C GLY A 267 -16.25 -7.23 12.48
N ASP A 268 -15.46 -6.37 13.13
CA ASP A 268 -14.50 -6.67 14.21
C ASP A 268 -13.47 -7.79 13.91
N THR A 269 -13.48 -8.37 12.72
CA THR A 269 -12.57 -9.41 12.26
C THR A 269 -11.88 -8.96 10.99
N MET A 270 -10.55 -9.04 10.98
CA MET A 270 -9.76 -8.90 9.76
C MET A 270 -10.00 -10.15 8.92
N GLU A 271 -10.72 -10.00 7.81
CA GLU A 271 -10.85 -11.09 6.84
C GLU A 271 -9.66 -11.02 5.88
N ASN A 272 -8.85 -12.08 5.92
CA ASN A 272 -7.70 -12.24 5.05
C ASN A 272 -8.15 -12.36 3.60
N VAL A 273 -7.89 -11.33 2.80
CA VAL A 273 -7.99 -11.44 1.35
C VAL A 273 -6.58 -11.64 0.82
N SER A 274 -6.25 -12.88 0.44
CA SER A 274 -5.09 -13.12 -0.41
C SER A 274 -5.35 -12.45 -1.76
N VAL A 275 -4.62 -11.36 -2.04
CA VAL A 275 -4.93 -10.44 -3.15
C VAL A 275 -4.09 -10.63 -4.41
N GLY A 276 -3.02 -11.42 -4.39
CA GLY A 276 -2.10 -11.37 -5.53
C GLY A 276 -0.96 -12.35 -5.47
N ALA A 277 -0.30 -12.46 -6.61
CA ALA A 277 0.77 -13.38 -6.86
C ALA A 277 2.09 -12.79 -6.33
N TYR A 278 2.42 -13.11 -5.07
CA TYR A 278 3.65 -12.68 -4.40
C TYR A 278 4.91 -13.11 -5.14
N GLY A 279 5.90 -12.22 -5.17
CA GLY A 279 7.26 -12.54 -5.54
C GLY A 279 8.04 -13.09 -4.35
N ILE A 280 9.33 -13.33 -4.59
CA ILE A 280 10.29 -13.72 -3.55
C ILE A 280 11.63 -13.00 -3.74
N ALA A 281 12.34 -12.79 -2.64
CA ALA A 281 13.76 -12.51 -2.65
C ALA A 281 14.51 -13.79 -2.27
N VAL A 282 15.32 -14.34 -3.16
CA VAL A 282 16.17 -15.49 -2.85
C VAL A 282 17.46 -14.98 -2.20
N THR A 283 17.65 -15.28 -0.92
CA THR A 283 18.77 -14.78 -0.09
C THR A 283 19.92 -15.78 0.02
N TYR A 284 19.67 -17.05 -0.27
CA TYR A 284 20.67 -18.10 -0.22
C TYR A 284 20.32 -19.24 -1.16
N VAL A 285 21.33 -19.84 -1.78
CA VAL A 285 21.20 -21.10 -2.51
C VAL A 285 22.24 -22.12 -2.04
N ASP A 286 21.83 -23.37 -1.84
CA ASP A 286 22.79 -24.47 -1.65
C ASP A 286 23.21 -25.02 -3.02
N GLN A 287 24.50 -24.87 -3.34
CA GLN A 287 25.07 -25.30 -4.63
C GLN A 287 25.82 -26.64 -4.53
N SER A 288 25.74 -27.34 -3.40
CA SER A 288 26.54 -28.56 -3.14
C SER A 288 26.29 -29.70 -4.13
N MET A 289 25.11 -29.75 -4.75
CA MET A 289 24.70 -30.82 -5.67
C MET A 289 24.50 -30.36 -7.12
N GLY A 290 24.74 -29.09 -7.45
CA GLY A 290 24.37 -28.53 -8.75
C GLY A 290 24.23 -27.01 -8.74
N THR A 291 23.70 -26.47 -9.83
CA THR A 291 23.53 -25.04 -10.04
C THR A 291 22.05 -24.67 -10.04
N TRP A 292 21.70 -23.65 -9.26
CA TRP A 292 20.40 -23.00 -9.31
C TRP A 292 20.38 -21.95 -10.41
N GLU A 293 19.28 -21.91 -11.16
CA GLU A 293 19.10 -20.95 -12.24
C GLU A 293 17.70 -20.35 -12.15
N TYR A 294 17.56 -19.10 -12.57
CA TYR A 294 16.28 -18.43 -12.70
C TYR A 294 16.08 -17.89 -14.12
N SER A 295 14.82 -17.66 -14.48
CA SER A 295 14.45 -17.05 -15.75
C SER A 295 13.32 -16.06 -15.51
N THR A 296 13.51 -14.84 -16.02
CA THR A 296 12.50 -13.77 -16.00
C THR A 296 11.82 -13.67 -17.37
N GLU A 297 11.05 -12.60 -17.61
CA GLU A 297 10.34 -12.33 -18.88
C GLU A 297 11.18 -12.48 -20.17
N SER A 298 12.52 -12.39 -20.10
CA SER A 298 13.41 -12.59 -21.27
C SER A 298 13.44 -14.03 -21.77
N GLY A 299 13.10 -15.02 -20.94
CA GLY A 299 13.16 -16.45 -21.23
C GLY A 299 14.57 -17.04 -21.22
N ASP A 300 15.60 -16.22 -21.02
CA ASP A 300 16.98 -16.68 -20.80
C ASP A 300 17.14 -17.20 -19.37
N TRP A 301 18.02 -18.18 -19.19
CA TRP A 301 18.34 -18.74 -17.88
C TRP A 301 19.64 -18.12 -17.35
N LEU A 302 19.57 -17.55 -16.17
CA LEU A 302 20.67 -16.91 -15.45
C LEU A 302 21.01 -17.72 -14.20
N ILE A 303 22.28 -17.66 -13.78
CA ILE A 303 22.70 -18.31 -12.53
C ILE A 303 22.07 -17.55 -11.36
N LEU A 304 21.44 -18.30 -10.44
CA LEU A 304 20.88 -17.77 -9.22
C LEU A 304 21.96 -17.80 -8.12
N ASP A 305 22.61 -16.66 -7.91
CA ASP A 305 23.67 -16.50 -6.92
C ASP A 305 23.49 -15.18 -6.15
N PRO A 306 22.84 -15.20 -4.98
CA PRO A 306 22.71 -14.01 -4.14
C PRO A 306 24.04 -13.65 -3.45
N GLU A 307 24.99 -14.58 -3.31
CA GLU A 307 26.29 -14.30 -2.68
C GLU A 307 27.32 -13.72 -3.68
N ASP A 308 26.87 -13.22 -4.84
CA ASP A 308 27.74 -12.58 -5.82
C ASP A 308 28.46 -11.37 -5.19
N ASN A 309 29.78 -11.52 -5.02
CA ASN A 309 30.65 -10.58 -4.30
C ASN A 309 30.76 -9.20 -4.98
N ASP A 310 30.22 -9.03 -6.19
CA ASP A 310 30.26 -7.75 -6.90
C ASP A 310 29.28 -6.71 -6.34
N CYS A 311 28.33 -7.09 -5.48
CA CYS A 311 27.22 -6.21 -5.06
C CYS A 311 27.47 -5.40 -3.77
N ASN A 312 28.43 -5.77 -2.92
CA ASN A 312 28.76 -5.07 -1.66
C ASN A 312 27.54 -4.75 -0.74
N LEU A 313 26.55 -5.64 -0.65
CA LEU A 313 25.38 -5.48 0.22
C LEU A 313 25.55 -6.22 1.55
N PRO A 314 24.93 -5.76 2.66
CA PRO A 314 24.96 -6.46 3.95
C PRO A 314 24.33 -7.85 3.87
N GLU A 315 23.22 -7.98 3.15
CA GLU A 315 22.55 -9.23 2.78
C GLU A 315 22.01 -9.02 1.37
N ALA A 316 22.42 -9.85 0.40
CA ALA A 316 21.97 -9.72 -0.98
C ALA A 316 20.82 -10.71 -1.25
N GLY A 317 19.85 -10.27 -2.05
CA GLY A 317 18.75 -11.12 -2.51
C GLY A 317 18.51 -10.96 -4.00
N VAL A 318 18.08 -12.02 -4.69
CA VAL A 318 17.62 -11.94 -6.09
C VAL A 318 16.10 -11.88 -6.10
N LEU A 319 15.54 -10.79 -6.63
CA LEU A 319 14.10 -10.57 -6.69
C LEU A 319 13.47 -11.27 -7.89
N LEU A 320 12.42 -12.04 -7.64
CA LEU A 320 11.68 -12.79 -8.65
C LEU A 320 10.18 -12.57 -8.49
N ARG A 321 9.48 -12.25 -9.58
CA ARG A 321 8.02 -12.17 -9.62
C ARG A 321 7.42 -13.55 -9.47
N SER A 322 6.12 -13.59 -9.15
CA SER A 322 5.34 -14.81 -9.09
C SER A 322 5.38 -15.68 -10.37
N ASP A 323 5.50 -15.07 -11.55
CA ASP A 323 5.55 -15.77 -12.84
C ASP A 323 6.96 -16.15 -13.30
N ASP A 324 7.99 -15.57 -12.67
CA ASP A 324 9.39 -15.95 -12.91
C ASP A 324 9.62 -17.42 -12.53
N ARG A 325 10.61 -18.03 -13.17
CA ARG A 325 10.88 -19.46 -13.07
C ARG A 325 12.19 -19.73 -12.36
N ILE A 326 12.21 -20.76 -11.52
CA ILE A 326 13.41 -21.28 -10.86
C ILE A 326 13.57 -22.75 -11.24
N ARG A 327 14.80 -23.15 -11.57
CA ARG A 327 15.16 -24.56 -11.76
C ARG A 327 16.48 -24.89 -11.09
N PHE A 328 16.70 -26.18 -10.91
CA PHE A 328 17.96 -26.72 -10.45
C PHE A 328 18.53 -27.69 -11.50
N THR A 329 19.81 -27.52 -11.79
CA THR A 329 20.57 -28.36 -12.71
C THR A 329 21.62 -29.14 -11.93
N PRO A 330 21.41 -30.45 -11.67
CA PRO A 330 22.35 -31.26 -10.91
C PRO A 330 23.73 -31.36 -11.58
N THR A 331 24.80 -31.32 -10.79
CA THR A 331 26.15 -31.62 -11.29
C THR A 331 26.21 -33.09 -11.68
N ASN A 332 26.54 -33.39 -12.94
CA ASN A 332 26.68 -34.75 -13.43
C ASN A 332 28.16 -35.16 -13.46
N ASP A 333 28.65 -35.71 -12.35
CA ASP A 333 30.00 -36.28 -12.22
C ASP A 333 30.05 -37.80 -12.52
N GLY A 334 28.92 -38.38 -12.95
CA GLY A 334 28.77 -39.81 -13.20
C GLY A 334 28.43 -40.66 -11.96
N VAL A 335 28.26 -40.07 -10.77
CA VAL A 335 27.84 -40.75 -9.53
C VAL A 335 26.58 -40.09 -8.97
N PHE A 336 25.41 -40.60 -9.35
CA PHE A 336 24.14 -40.04 -8.86
C PHE A 336 23.81 -40.53 -7.46
N GLN A 337 23.62 -39.60 -6.53
CA GLN A 337 23.10 -39.87 -5.19
C GLN A 337 21.72 -39.24 -5.05
N ASN A 338 20.79 -39.98 -4.44
CA ASN A 338 19.55 -39.38 -3.94
C ASN A 338 19.93 -38.32 -2.91
N GLY A 339 19.31 -37.16 -2.98
CA GLY A 339 19.58 -36.09 -2.06
C GLY A 339 18.59 -34.96 -2.22
N HIS A 340 18.87 -33.87 -1.53
CA HIS A 340 18.08 -32.66 -1.62
C HIS A 340 19.00 -31.47 -1.51
N THR A 341 18.51 -30.35 -2.01
CA THR A 341 19.12 -29.06 -1.81
C THR A 341 18.04 -28.02 -1.55
N ILE A 342 18.43 -26.85 -1.07
CA ILE A 342 17.52 -25.82 -0.63
C ILE A 342 17.89 -24.46 -1.23
N ILE A 343 16.90 -23.59 -1.28
CA ILE A 343 17.11 -22.14 -1.30
C ILE A 343 16.49 -21.56 -0.03
N LYS A 344 17.00 -20.42 0.43
CA LYS A 344 16.28 -19.59 1.40
C LYS A 344 15.71 -18.37 0.71
N LEU A 345 14.55 -17.93 1.19
CA LEU A 345 13.81 -16.84 0.60
C LEU A 345 13.02 -16.05 1.63
N ARG A 346 12.77 -14.79 1.28
CA ARG A 346 11.74 -13.92 1.86
C ARG A 346 10.63 -13.70 0.85
N ILE A 347 9.42 -13.44 1.31
CA ILE A 347 8.30 -13.04 0.45
C ILE A 347 8.47 -11.58 0.07
N TRP A 348 8.14 -11.26 -1.18
CA TRP A 348 8.21 -9.91 -1.72
C TRP A 348 6.86 -9.48 -2.27
N ASP A 349 6.40 -8.29 -1.86
CA ASP A 349 5.11 -7.71 -2.25
C ASP A 349 5.12 -7.01 -3.63
N GLY A 350 6.30 -6.67 -4.16
CA GLY A 350 6.45 -6.01 -5.45
C GLY A 350 6.61 -4.49 -5.43
N THR A 351 6.69 -3.83 -4.26
CA THR A 351 6.50 -2.36 -4.18
C THR A 351 7.75 -1.49 -4.31
N THR A 352 8.95 -2.05 -4.18
CA THR A 352 10.19 -1.26 -4.01
C THR A 352 11.21 -1.37 -5.14
N GLU A 353 11.24 -2.47 -5.90
CA GLU A 353 12.35 -2.76 -6.83
C GLU A 353 11.93 -3.43 -8.15
N GLN A 354 12.80 -3.36 -9.16
CA GLN A 354 12.55 -4.02 -10.44
C GLN A 354 12.84 -5.51 -10.36
N PRO A 355 11.96 -6.38 -10.85
CA PRO A 355 12.21 -7.82 -10.87
C PRO A 355 13.46 -8.24 -11.64
N GLY A 356 14.13 -9.28 -11.17
CA GLY A 356 15.38 -9.79 -11.73
C GLY A 356 16.62 -8.99 -11.34
N THR A 357 16.51 -8.02 -10.43
CA THR A 357 17.65 -7.30 -9.85
C THR A 357 18.10 -7.92 -8.54
N ILE A 358 19.34 -7.60 -8.16
CA ILE A 358 19.86 -7.86 -6.82
C ILE A 358 19.41 -6.72 -5.90
N CYS A 359 18.83 -7.07 -4.75
CA CYS A 359 18.32 -6.16 -3.73
C CYS A 359 19.12 -6.27 -2.43
N ASP A 360 19.03 -5.25 -1.56
CA ASP A 360 19.48 -5.34 -0.17
C ASP A 360 18.41 -6.08 0.67
N ALA A 361 18.60 -7.37 0.86
CA ALA A 361 17.69 -8.21 1.63
C ALA A 361 17.84 -8.06 3.15
N SER A 362 18.68 -7.14 3.64
CA SER A 362 18.77 -6.79 5.06
C SER A 362 17.70 -5.79 5.51
N GLU A 363 17.01 -5.16 4.55
CA GLU A 363 15.86 -4.28 4.80
C GLU A 363 14.56 -5.10 4.71
N PHE A 364 14.07 -5.59 5.85
CA PHE A 364 12.89 -6.46 5.94
C PHE A 364 11.96 -6.11 7.11
N GLY A 365 10.69 -6.51 6.98
CA GLY A 365 9.66 -6.33 8.01
C GLY A 365 9.19 -4.89 8.18
N GLY A 366 8.16 -4.70 9.02
CA GLY A 366 7.55 -3.38 9.22
C GLY A 366 7.11 -2.81 7.88
N THR A 367 7.61 -1.63 7.53
CA THR A 367 7.21 -0.93 6.29
C THR A 367 8.04 -1.25 5.04
N MET A 368 8.90 -2.27 5.12
CA MET A 368 9.74 -2.71 4.00
C MET A 368 8.96 -3.65 3.07
N SER A 369 9.49 -3.91 1.87
CA SER A 369 8.83 -4.79 0.89
C SER A 369 9.01 -6.29 1.11
N LEU A 370 9.95 -6.66 1.99
CA LEU A 370 10.35 -8.05 2.23
C LEU A 370 9.85 -8.53 3.57
N SER A 371 9.36 -9.78 3.61
CA SER A 371 8.94 -10.42 4.85
C SER A 371 10.07 -10.46 5.87
N ALA A 372 9.73 -10.23 7.15
CA ALA A 372 10.67 -10.40 8.25
C ALA A 372 11.07 -11.87 8.43
N GLU A 373 10.16 -12.79 8.11
CA GLU A 373 10.41 -14.22 8.09
C GLU A 373 11.25 -14.61 6.86
N GLU A 374 12.24 -15.46 7.09
CA GLU A 374 12.98 -16.17 6.06
C GLU A 374 12.64 -17.67 6.17
N ILE A 375 12.34 -18.31 5.04
CA ILE A 375 12.03 -19.75 4.99
C ILE A 375 12.93 -20.47 4.00
N SER A 376 12.99 -21.80 4.13
CA SER A 376 13.67 -22.65 3.16
C SER A 376 12.68 -23.34 2.23
N ALA A 377 12.92 -23.28 0.93
CA ALA A 377 12.24 -24.10 -0.06
C ALA A 377 13.18 -25.21 -0.54
N LYS A 378 12.66 -26.42 -0.73
CA LYS A 378 13.45 -27.63 -0.92
C LYS A 378 13.13 -28.33 -2.23
N ILE A 379 14.15 -28.84 -2.91
CA ILE A 379 14.00 -29.75 -4.05
C ILE A 379 14.60 -31.12 -3.73
N GLU A 380 13.88 -32.18 -4.10
CA GLU A 380 14.37 -33.56 -4.01
C GLU A 380 14.97 -33.97 -5.36
N ILE A 381 16.18 -34.53 -5.29
CA ILE A 381 16.93 -35.04 -6.44
C ILE A 381 16.93 -36.55 -6.33
N LEU A 382 16.27 -37.19 -7.30
CA LEU A 382 16.17 -38.63 -7.37
C LEU A 382 17.17 -39.15 -8.40
N SER A 383 17.91 -40.20 -8.03
CA SER A 383 18.44 -41.13 -9.01
C SER A 383 17.24 -41.70 -9.76
N GLY A 384 17.24 -41.59 -11.09
CA GLY A 384 16.19 -42.20 -11.89
C GLY A 384 16.12 -43.71 -11.62
N PRO A 385 15.06 -44.41 -12.09
CA PRO A 385 15.11 -45.87 -12.09
C PRO A 385 16.44 -46.30 -12.72
N PRO A 386 17.12 -47.32 -12.18
CA PRO A 386 18.41 -47.75 -12.72
C PRO A 386 18.26 -47.84 -14.23
N VAL A 387 19.14 -47.14 -14.95
CA VAL A 387 19.23 -47.31 -16.40
C VAL A 387 19.76 -48.72 -16.59
N ALA A 388 18.85 -49.67 -16.57
CA ALA A 388 19.11 -51.02 -17.01
C ALA A 388 19.44 -50.87 -18.49
N GLY A 389 20.73 -50.92 -18.81
CA GLY A 389 21.14 -51.36 -20.13
C GLY A 389 20.35 -52.64 -20.41
N PHE A 390 19.45 -52.58 -21.39
CA PHE A 390 18.57 -53.64 -21.86
C PHE A 390 18.52 -54.93 -21.01
N GLY A 391 17.49 -55.06 -20.19
CA GLY A 391 17.10 -56.31 -19.54
C GLY A 391 16.95 -56.13 -18.03
N SER A 392 15.78 -55.87 -17.50
CA SER A 392 14.77 -56.92 -17.37
C SER A 392 13.46 -56.29 -16.87
N ALA A 393 12.34 -56.64 -17.51
CA ALA A 393 11.02 -56.24 -17.04
C ALA A 393 10.61 -57.09 -15.82
N LEU A 394 10.02 -56.44 -14.82
CA LEU A 394 9.36 -57.07 -13.69
C LEU A 394 8.06 -57.74 -14.17
N TRP A 395 8.01 -59.07 -14.20
CA TRP A 395 6.77 -59.80 -14.47
C TRP A 395 6.03 -60.04 -13.17
N VAL A 396 4.85 -59.44 -13.02
CA VAL A 396 3.92 -59.75 -11.93
C VAL A 396 2.99 -60.85 -12.41
N THR A 397 3.03 -62.01 -11.76
CA THR A 397 2.05 -63.08 -11.97
C THR A 397 1.35 -63.37 -10.66
N THR A 398 0.03 -63.50 -10.67
CA THR A 398 -0.74 -64.02 -9.53
C THR A 398 -0.47 -65.52 -9.38
N ALA A 399 0.22 -65.92 -8.32
CA ALA A 399 0.36 -67.34 -7.97
C ALA A 399 -0.83 -67.78 -7.12
N TYR A 400 -1.53 -68.83 -7.55
CA TYR A 400 -2.45 -69.57 -6.68
C TYR A 400 -1.62 -70.51 -5.80
N GLY A 401 -1.76 -70.40 -4.47
CA GLY A 401 -1.10 -71.31 -3.53
C GLY A 401 -1.56 -72.77 -3.72
N PRO A 402 -0.74 -73.77 -3.33
CA PRO A 402 -1.12 -75.16 -3.45
C PRO A 402 -2.37 -75.46 -2.60
N GLN A 403 -3.32 -76.19 -3.17
CA GLN A 403 -4.48 -76.68 -2.43
C GLN A 403 -4.03 -77.73 -1.42
N TYR A 404 -4.31 -77.50 -0.14
CA TYR A 404 -4.22 -78.55 0.88
C TYR A 404 -5.45 -79.45 0.76
N VAL A 405 -5.22 -80.73 0.53
CA VAL A 405 -6.22 -81.79 0.66
C VAL A 405 -5.97 -82.43 2.02
N ASP A 406 -6.97 -82.41 2.90
CA ASP A 406 -6.99 -83.24 4.12
C ASP A 406 -7.37 -84.67 3.73
N ASP A 407 -6.94 -85.66 4.51
CA ASP A 407 -7.01 -87.12 4.24
C ASP A 407 -8.43 -87.69 4.04
N ASP A 408 -9.49 -86.86 4.09
CA ASP A 408 -10.91 -87.24 3.95
C ASP A 408 -11.59 -86.70 2.65
N ASP A 409 -10.82 -86.21 1.68
CA ASP A 409 -11.24 -86.06 0.25
C ASP A 409 -12.56 -85.26 0.02
N ASN A 410 -12.81 -84.19 0.79
CA ASN A 410 -13.95 -83.29 0.60
C ASN A 410 -13.49 -81.86 0.22
N PRO A 411 -13.91 -81.28 -0.92
CA PRO A 411 -13.40 -80.00 -1.40
C PRO A 411 -13.92 -78.82 -0.56
N GLN A 412 -13.01 -78.11 0.12
CA GLN A 412 -13.27 -76.78 0.70
C GLN A 412 -13.03 -75.69 -0.37
N THR A 413 -13.95 -74.73 -0.47
CA THR A 413 -13.79 -73.50 -1.26
C THR A 413 -12.59 -72.69 -0.77
N PRO A 414 -11.71 -72.15 -1.65
CA PRO A 414 -10.54 -71.40 -1.18
C PRO A 414 -10.96 -70.08 -0.52
N ASP A 415 -10.60 -69.90 0.75
CA ASP A 415 -10.59 -68.58 1.38
C ASP A 415 -9.51 -67.70 0.71
N GLN A 416 -9.98 -66.57 0.15
CA GLN A 416 -9.27 -65.33 -0.24
C GLN A 416 -7.87 -65.44 -0.91
N PRO A 417 -7.63 -64.83 -2.08
CA PRO A 417 -6.29 -64.78 -2.67
C PRO A 417 -5.33 -64.00 -1.76
N GLN A 418 -4.32 -64.66 -1.20
CA GLN A 418 -3.19 -63.97 -0.58
C GLN A 418 -2.31 -63.38 -1.68
N THR A 419 -2.37 -62.05 -1.86
CA THR A 419 -1.41 -61.31 -2.67
C THR A 419 -0.05 -61.29 -1.97
N GLY A 420 0.86 -62.15 -2.42
CA GLY A 420 2.27 -62.10 -2.05
C GLY A 420 3.12 -61.61 -3.23
N ILE A 421 4.04 -60.68 -2.97
CA ILE A 421 5.07 -60.29 -3.95
C ILE A 421 6.19 -61.33 -3.88
N VAL A 422 6.39 -62.12 -4.94
CA VAL A 422 7.56 -62.99 -5.06
C VAL A 422 8.66 -62.23 -5.79
N VAL A 423 9.68 -61.77 -5.06
CA VAL A 423 10.90 -61.22 -5.66
C VAL A 423 11.82 -62.40 -5.97
N ASN A 424 11.88 -62.81 -7.24
CA ASN A 424 12.91 -63.74 -7.68
C ASN A 424 14.24 -63.00 -7.74
N ASN A 425 15.11 -63.23 -6.76
CA ASN A 425 16.48 -62.75 -6.80
C ASN A 425 17.25 -63.62 -7.82
N ALA A 426 17.28 -63.20 -9.09
CA ALA A 426 18.19 -63.76 -10.07
C ALA A 426 19.61 -63.31 -9.70
N GLY A 427 20.43 -64.29 -9.31
CA GLY A 427 21.69 -64.07 -8.61
C GLY A 427 22.68 -63.14 -9.31
N ALA A 428 23.37 -62.34 -8.48
CA ALA A 428 24.68 -61.83 -8.82
C ALA A 428 25.70 -62.98 -8.66
N GLN A 429 26.37 -63.34 -9.75
CA GLN A 429 27.74 -63.84 -9.71
C GLN A 429 28.69 -62.70 -10.11
#